data_AF-A0A354B3K6-F1
#
_entry.id   AF-A0A354B3K6-F1
#
_cell.length_a   1.000
_cell.length_b   1.000
_cell.length_c   1.000
_cell.angle_alpha   90.00
_cell.angle_beta   90.00
_cell.angle_gamma   90.00
#
_symmetry.space_group_name_H-M   'P 1'
#
loop_
_entity.id
_entity.type
_entity.pdbx_description
1 polymer ?
#
loop_
_entity_poly.entity_id
_entity_poly.type
_entity_poly.pdbx_seq_one_letter_code
_entity_poly.pdbx_strand_id
1 'polypeptide(L)'
;IGHGALAERALLPVLPPKESFPYVLRVVSEVLSSNGSTSMGSVCGSTLALMDAGVPLKAPVSGAAMGLIKEGDDIRILTDIQGIEDFLGDMDFKVAGTEKGITALQMDMKIPGLAMKTIGDAINQARPARLHILEKMLEAIDQPRNTLSPHAPRLLSFRIDPELIGTVIGPGGRTIKGITERTNTKIDIEDGGVVTIASHDGAAAEEAQRIIEGLTRRVSEGEVFTGAVTRVIPIGAFVEILPGKEGMIHISQLSESRVEKVEDVVNVGDQVTVRVREIDNRGRINLTLRGVPQGELPA
;
A
#
# COMPACT_ATOMS: atom_id res chain seq x y z
N ILE A 1 16.58 -24.22 6.36
CA ILE A 1 17.27 -22.96 5.96
C ILE A 1 17.50 -22.90 4.45
N GLY A 2 18.30 -23.80 3.86
CA GLY A 2 18.60 -23.78 2.41
C GLY A 2 17.36 -23.81 1.50
N HIS A 3 16.36 -24.66 1.80
CA HIS A 3 15.10 -24.69 1.04
C HIS A 3 14.33 -23.35 1.09
N GLY A 4 14.30 -22.69 2.24
CA GLY A 4 13.67 -21.37 2.38
C GLY A 4 14.39 -20.32 1.54
N ALA A 5 15.73 -20.33 1.55
CA ALA A 5 16.53 -19.43 0.73
C ALA A 5 16.36 -19.67 -0.79
N LEU A 6 16.20 -20.93 -1.21
CA LEU A 6 15.87 -21.26 -2.61
C LEU A 6 14.50 -20.69 -3.00
N ALA A 7 13.49 -20.90 -2.15
CA ALA A 7 12.15 -20.40 -2.42
C ALA A 7 12.11 -18.87 -2.46
N GLU A 8 12.81 -18.20 -1.54
CA GLU A 8 12.99 -16.75 -1.54
C GLU A 8 13.65 -16.26 -2.85
N ARG A 9 14.77 -16.88 -3.26
CA ARG A 9 15.44 -16.55 -4.53
C ARG A 9 14.54 -16.73 -5.75
N ALA A 10 13.66 -17.72 -5.73
CA ALA A 10 12.71 -17.94 -6.81
C ALA A 10 11.65 -16.84 -6.93
N LEU A 11 11.28 -16.18 -5.82
CA LEU A 11 10.21 -15.18 -5.76
C LEU A 11 10.74 -13.74 -5.86
N LEU A 12 11.94 -13.46 -5.35
CA LEU A 12 12.55 -12.11 -5.39
C LEU A 12 12.44 -11.40 -6.76
N PRO A 13 12.66 -12.05 -7.92
CA PRO A 13 12.57 -11.38 -9.22
C PRO A 13 11.17 -10.84 -9.57
N VAL A 14 10.12 -11.47 -9.05
CA VAL A 14 8.72 -11.13 -9.35
C VAL A 14 8.08 -10.24 -8.30
N LEU A 15 8.75 -9.96 -7.18
CA LEU A 15 8.24 -9.05 -6.16
C LEU A 15 8.11 -7.62 -6.71
N PRO A 16 7.09 -6.87 -6.26
CA PRO A 16 6.96 -5.46 -6.58
C PRO A 16 8.10 -4.64 -5.95
N PRO A 17 8.51 -3.52 -6.58
CA PRO A 17 9.42 -2.58 -5.95
C PRO A 17 8.76 -1.88 -4.75
N LYS A 18 9.58 -1.46 -3.78
CA LYS A 18 9.14 -0.83 -2.52
C LYS A 18 8.24 0.39 -2.76
N GLU A 19 8.51 1.15 -3.80
CA GLU A 19 7.78 2.36 -4.17
C GLU A 19 6.32 2.04 -4.57
N SER A 20 6.07 0.86 -5.12
CA SER A 20 4.73 0.41 -5.52
C SER A 20 4.01 -0.42 -4.44
N PHE A 21 4.78 -1.07 -3.56
CA PHE A 21 4.23 -1.92 -2.51
C PHE A 21 5.10 -1.80 -1.25
N PRO A 22 4.88 -0.78 -0.40
CA PRO A 22 5.79 -0.40 0.68
C PRO A 22 5.70 -1.32 1.92
N TYR A 23 5.40 -2.60 1.74
CA TYR A 23 5.23 -3.55 2.83
C TYR A 23 6.45 -4.43 3.05
N VAL A 24 6.71 -4.76 4.31
CA VAL A 24 7.62 -5.85 4.66
C VAL A 24 6.84 -7.16 4.52
N LEU A 25 7.29 -8.01 3.61
CA LEU A 25 6.69 -9.32 3.38
C LEU A 25 7.38 -10.37 4.25
N ARG A 26 6.59 -11.12 5.03
CA ARG A 26 7.05 -12.32 5.73
C ARG A 26 6.21 -13.49 5.29
N VAL A 27 6.85 -14.48 4.68
CA VAL A 27 6.19 -15.73 4.29
C VAL A 27 6.77 -16.87 5.11
N VAL A 28 5.89 -17.67 5.70
CA VAL A 28 6.26 -18.89 6.43
C VAL A 28 5.61 -20.06 5.70
N SER A 29 6.43 -20.96 5.16
CA SER A 29 5.95 -22.21 4.56
C SER A 29 6.12 -23.33 5.57
N GLU A 30 5.00 -23.86 6.05
CA GLU A 30 4.97 -25.02 6.94
C GLU A 30 4.75 -26.29 6.13
N VAL A 31 5.67 -27.24 6.25
CA VAL A 31 5.58 -28.53 5.55
C VAL A 31 4.85 -29.52 6.44
N LEU A 32 3.58 -29.78 6.11
CA LEU A 32 2.75 -30.75 6.85
C LEU A 32 2.96 -32.19 6.36
N SER A 33 3.40 -32.38 5.12
CA SER A 33 3.70 -33.68 4.52
C SER A 33 4.80 -33.54 3.47
N SER A 34 5.62 -34.59 3.30
CA SER A 34 6.73 -34.59 2.35
C SER A 34 6.91 -35.96 1.73
N ASN A 35 6.72 -36.06 0.41
CA ASN A 35 7.16 -37.21 -0.39
C ASN A 35 7.80 -36.78 -1.73
N GLY A 36 8.10 -35.49 -1.88
CA GLY A 36 8.71 -34.90 -3.06
C GLY A 36 9.41 -33.59 -2.67
N SER A 37 9.54 -32.65 -3.60
CA SER A 37 10.24 -31.39 -3.30
C SER A 37 9.37 -30.39 -2.56
N THR A 38 9.52 -30.38 -1.25
CA THR A 38 8.89 -29.38 -0.37
C THR A 38 9.37 -27.97 -0.66
N SER A 39 10.59 -27.78 -1.18
CA SER A 39 11.08 -26.46 -1.58
C SER A 39 10.34 -25.89 -2.80
N MET A 40 10.02 -26.72 -3.79
CA MET A 40 9.18 -26.30 -4.92
C MET A 40 7.71 -26.14 -4.51
N GLY A 41 7.22 -27.00 -3.61
CA GLY A 41 5.92 -26.80 -2.96
C GLY A 41 5.84 -25.45 -2.23
N SER A 42 6.90 -25.06 -1.50
CA SER A 42 6.99 -23.76 -0.84
C SER A 42 6.95 -22.59 -1.82
N VAL A 43 7.61 -22.68 -2.98
CA VAL A 43 7.53 -21.62 -4.03
C VAL A 43 6.10 -21.46 -4.53
N CYS A 44 5.43 -22.58 -4.86
CA CYS A 44 4.07 -22.57 -5.38
C CYS A 44 3.08 -22.03 -4.33
N GLY A 45 3.13 -22.57 -3.12
CA GLY A 45 2.27 -22.14 -2.01
C GLY A 45 2.51 -20.68 -1.61
N SER A 46 3.76 -20.23 -1.59
CA SER A 46 4.11 -18.83 -1.30
C SER A 46 3.60 -17.88 -2.39
N THR A 47 3.67 -18.27 -3.66
CA THR A 47 3.10 -17.48 -4.76
C THR A 47 1.61 -17.27 -4.55
N LEU A 48 0.86 -18.34 -4.29
CA LEU A 48 -0.57 -18.26 -4.01
C LEU A 48 -0.87 -17.42 -2.76
N ALA A 49 -0.13 -17.63 -1.67
CA ALA A 49 -0.31 -16.88 -0.43
C ALA A 49 -0.04 -15.37 -0.60
N LEU A 50 0.97 -15.00 -1.38
CA LEU A 50 1.28 -13.60 -1.70
C LEU A 50 0.17 -12.98 -2.58
N MET A 51 -0.32 -13.72 -3.58
CA MET A 51 -1.43 -13.27 -4.41
C MET A 51 -2.72 -13.09 -3.59
N ASP A 52 -3.02 -14.02 -2.69
CA ASP A 52 -4.18 -13.92 -1.80
C ASP A 52 -4.05 -12.77 -0.80
N ALA A 53 -2.84 -12.49 -0.32
CA ALA A 53 -2.55 -11.33 0.52
C ALA A 53 -2.63 -9.98 -0.23
N GLY A 54 -2.86 -10.00 -1.55
CA GLY A 54 -2.97 -8.81 -2.40
C GLY A 54 -1.62 -8.21 -2.79
N VAL A 55 -0.54 -8.99 -2.75
CA VAL A 55 0.78 -8.55 -3.21
C VAL A 55 0.79 -8.52 -4.74
N PRO A 56 1.07 -7.38 -5.39
CA PRO A 56 1.04 -7.25 -6.84
C PRO A 56 2.32 -7.85 -7.47
N LEU A 57 2.39 -9.19 -7.52
CA LEU A 57 3.48 -9.90 -8.19
C LEU A 57 3.50 -9.56 -9.69
N LYS A 58 4.70 -9.36 -10.25
CA LYS A 58 4.87 -9.11 -11.71
C LYS A 58 4.37 -10.29 -12.56
N ALA A 59 4.52 -11.50 -12.04
CA ALA A 59 4.02 -12.74 -12.62
C ALA A 59 4.03 -13.85 -11.55
N PRO A 60 3.09 -14.81 -11.63
CA PRO A 60 3.08 -15.98 -10.76
C PRO A 60 4.26 -16.93 -11.07
N VAL A 61 4.81 -17.56 -10.03
CA VAL A 61 5.96 -18.46 -10.11
C VAL A 61 5.56 -19.85 -9.63
N SER A 62 5.85 -20.86 -10.44
CA SER A 62 5.76 -22.26 -10.02
C SER A 62 7.15 -22.90 -10.02
N GLY A 63 7.26 -24.05 -9.37
CA GLY A 63 8.49 -24.83 -9.28
C GLY A 63 8.23 -26.30 -9.56
N ALA A 64 9.21 -26.97 -10.15
CA ALA A 64 9.19 -28.41 -10.37
C ALA A 64 10.53 -29.02 -9.93
N ALA A 65 10.47 -30.20 -9.34
CA ALA A 65 11.64 -30.99 -9.04
C ALA A 65 11.85 -32.06 -10.10
N MET A 66 13.09 -32.24 -10.48
CA MET A 66 13.48 -33.07 -11.60
C MET A 66 14.62 -33.96 -11.17
N GLY A 67 14.64 -35.18 -11.67
CA GLY A 67 15.72 -36.13 -11.44
C GLY A 67 16.31 -36.59 -12.75
N LEU A 68 17.48 -37.21 -12.65
CA LEU A 68 18.13 -37.88 -13.76
C LEU A 68 18.76 -39.17 -13.25
N ILE A 69 18.52 -40.26 -13.97
CA ILE A 69 19.17 -41.55 -13.77
C ILE A 69 19.98 -41.86 -15.03
N LYS A 70 21.21 -42.34 -14.86
CA LYS A 70 22.13 -42.73 -15.92
C LYS A 70 22.69 -44.12 -15.66
N GLU A 71 22.44 -45.05 -16.57
CA GLU A 71 23.03 -46.39 -16.56
C GLU A 71 23.75 -46.63 -17.90
N GLY A 72 25.08 -46.75 -17.87
CA GLY A 72 25.87 -46.78 -19.10
C GLY A 72 25.64 -45.51 -19.93
N ASP A 73 25.15 -45.66 -21.16
CA ASP A 73 24.80 -44.55 -22.06
C ASP A 73 23.31 -44.15 -21.99
N ASP A 74 22.49 -44.92 -21.28
CA ASP A 74 21.06 -44.66 -21.14
C ASP A 74 20.80 -43.59 -20.08
N ILE A 75 20.03 -42.56 -20.45
CA ILE A 75 19.69 -41.44 -19.58
C ILE A 75 18.17 -41.29 -19.53
N ARG A 76 17.62 -41.20 -18.32
CA ARG A 76 16.21 -40.92 -18.06
C ARG A 76 16.07 -39.70 -17.18
N ILE A 77 15.26 -38.74 -17.64
CA ILE A 77 14.89 -37.55 -16.87
C ILE A 77 13.52 -37.80 -16.24
N LEU A 78 13.46 -37.65 -14.92
CA LEU A 78 12.27 -37.83 -14.11
C LEU A 78 11.66 -36.47 -13.81
N THR A 79 10.32 -36.41 -13.82
CA THR A 79 9.55 -35.20 -13.56
C THR A 79 8.78 -35.35 -12.26
N ASP A 80 8.84 -34.33 -11.40
CA ASP A 80 8.24 -34.29 -10.08
C ASP A 80 8.64 -35.49 -9.19
N ILE A 81 9.95 -35.59 -8.98
CA ILE A 81 10.53 -36.75 -8.30
C ILE A 81 10.05 -36.91 -6.87
N GLN A 82 9.86 -38.17 -6.50
CA GLN A 82 9.67 -38.59 -5.13
C GLN A 82 10.98 -38.62 -4.35
N GLY A 83 10.89 -38.66 -3.01
CA GLY A 83 12.08 -38.77 -2.16
C GLY A 83 12.95 -40.00 -2.46
N ILE A 84 12.34 -41.12 -2.86
CA ILE A 84 13.08 -42.34 -3.25
C ILE A 84 13.80 -42.17 -4.59
N GLU A 85 13.20 -41.46 -5.54
CA GLU A 85 13.77 -41.20 -6.87
C GLU A 85 14.92 -40.19 -6.80
N ASP A 86 14.82 -39.21 -5.90
CA ASP A 86 15.97 -38.35 -5.55
C ASP A 86 17.10 -39.19 -4.97
N PHE A 87 16.83 -39.98 -3.92
CA PHE A 87 17.86 -40.77 -3.23
C PHE A 87 18.64 -41.71 -4.17
N LEU A 88 17.94 -42.32 -5.14
CA LEU A 88 18.54 -43.25 -6.10
C LEU A 88 19.04 -42.57 -7.39
N GLY A 89 18.68 -41.31 -7.64
CA GLY A 89 19.05 -40.58 -8.83
C GLY A 89 20.53 -40.16 -8.85
N ASP A 90 21.06 -39.91 -10.04
CA ASP A 90 22.44 -39.49 -10.29
C ASP A 90 22.61 -37.96 -10.33
N MET A 91 21.51 -37.25 -10.56
CA MET A 91 21.42 -35.80 -10.45
C MET A 91 19.98 -35.44 -10.11
N ASP A 92 19.82 -34.45 -9.24
CA ASP A 92 18.54 -33.87 -8.93
C ASP A 92 18.62 -32.34 -9.05
N PHE A 93 17.56 -31.74 -9.56
CA PHE A 93 17.53 -30.30 -9.78
C PHE A 93 16.13 -29.74 -9.61
N LYS A 94 16.10 -28.50 -9.14
CA LYS A 94 14.89 -27.77 -8.79
C LYS A 94 14.83 -26.54 -9.68
N VAL A 95 13.77 -26.41 -10.46
CA VAL A 95 13.59 -25.31 -11.42
C VAL A 95 12.34 -24.54 -11.05
N ALA A 96 12.51 -23.26 -10.72
CA ALA A 96 11.41 -22.34 -10.46
C ALA A 96 11.40 -21.20 -11.48
N GLY A 97 10.21 -20.70 -11.79
CA GLY A 97 10.07 -19.65 -12.80
C GLY A 97 8.63 -19.32 -13.16
N THR A 98 8.52 -18.31 -14.00
CA THR A 98 7.27 -17.87 -14.61
C THR A 98 7.08 -18.58 -15.95
N GLU A 99 6.00 -18.26 -16.64
CA GLU A 99 5.81 -18.65 -18.04
C GLU A 99 6.91 -18.10 -18.96
N LYS A 100 7.43 -16.90 -18.65
CA LYS A 100 8.41 -16.19 -19.49
C LYS A 100 9.84 -16.66 -19.28
N GLY A 101 10.16 -17.26 -18.14
CA GLY A 101 11.54 -17.65 -17.85
C GLY A 101 11.75 -18.22 -16.46
N ILE A 102 12.98 -18.69 -16.22
CA ILE A 102 13.44 -19.25 -14.95
C ILE A 102 13.81 -18.10 -14.00
N THR A 103 13.36 -18.19 -12.74
CA THR A 103 13.72 -17.24 -11.67
C THR A 103 14.76 -17.84 -10.71
N ALA A 104 14.76 -19.16 -10.53
CA ALA A 104 15.80 -19.87 -9.79
C ALA A 104 16.03 -21.28 -10.34
N LEU A 105 17.28 -21.72 -10.28
CA LEU A 105 17.73 -23.05 -10.62
C LEU A 105 18.70 -23.52 -9.54
N GLN A 106 18.42 -24.66 -8.94
CA GLN A 106 19.36 -25.36 -8.06
C GLN A 106 19.62 -26.74 -8.65
N MET A 107 20.88 -27.15 -8.70
CA MET A 107 21.29 -28.46 -9.22
C MET A 107 22.26 -29.10 -8.24
N ASP A 108 22.03 -30.37 -7.94
CA ASP A 108 22.89 -31.22 -7.14
C ASP A 108 23.32 -32.42 -8.00
N MET A 109 24.60 -32.48 -8.34
CA MET A 109 25.18 -33.56 -9.16
C MET A 109 25.83 -34.60 -8.24
N LYS A 110 25.45 -35.88 -8.39
CA LYS A 110 26.00 -36.98 -7.58
C LYS A 110 27.05 -37.78 -8.34
N ILE A 111 27.07 -37.67 -9.68
CA ILE A 111 28.07 -38.28 -10.55
C ILE A 111 28.82 -37.24 -11.41
N PRO A 112 30.10 -37.48 -11.73
CA PRO A 112 30.81 -36.74 -12.77
C PRO A 112 30.42 -37.23 -14.18
N GLY A 113 30.74 -36.42 -15.20
CA GLY A 113 30.68 -36.87 -16.60
C GLY A 113 29.35 -36.67 -17.33
N LEU A 114 28.43 -35.84 -16.79
CA LEU A 114 27.25 -35.42 -17.54
C LEU A 114 27.60 -34.35 -18.59
N ALA A 115 27.21 -34.60 -19.84
CA ALA A 115 27.40 -33.64 -20.91
C ALA A 115 26.51 -32.39 -20.70
N MET A 116 27.03 -31.21 -21.00
CA MET A 116 26.28 -29.95 -20.90
C MET A 116 24.98 -29.95 -21.71
N LYS A 117 24.97 -30.66 -22.85
CA LYS A 117 23.78 -30.84 -23.66
C LYS A 117 22.67 -31.56 -22.88
N THR A 118 23.01 -32.65 -22.18
CA THR A 118 22.06 -33.41 -21.36
C THR A 118 21.47 -32.55 -20.24
N ILE A 119 22.29 -31.74 -19.59
CA ILE A 119 21.85 -30.79 -18.56
C ILE A 119 20.85 -29.79 -19.17
N GLY A 120 21.17 -29.22 -20.33
CA GLY A 120 20.29 -28.30 -21.04
C GLY A 120 18.95 -28.95 -21.44
N ASP A 121 18.99 -30.18 -21.95
CA ASP A 121 17.81 -30.95 -22.31
C ASP A 121 16.92 -31.21 -21.08
N ALA A 122 17.52 -31.55 -19.93
CA ALA A 122 16.82 -31.74 -18.67
C ALA A 122 16.13 -30.46 -18.16
N ILE A 123 16.82 -29.32 -18.22
CA ILE A 123 16.23 -28.02 -17.83
C ILE A 123 15.06 -27.65 -18.75
N ASN A 124 15.19 -27.90 -20.06
CA ASN A 124 14.11 -27.66 -21.02
C ASN A 124 12.91 -28.57 -20.76
N GLN A 125 13.15 -29.84 -20.42
CA GLN A 125 12.09 -30.80 -20.07
C GLN A 125 11.37 -30.44 -18.76
N ALA A 126 11.96 -29.62 -17.90
CA ALA A 126 11.29 -29.10 -16.71
C ALA A 126 10.23 -28.03 -17.02
N ARG A 127 10.28 -27.40 -18.21
CA ARG A 127 9.35 -26.31 -18.56
C ARG A 127 7.89 -26.77 -18.64
N PRO A 128 7.52 -27.84 -19.37
CA PRO A 128 6.14 -28.32 -19.40
C PRO A 128 5.59 -28.64 -18.00
N ALA A 129 6.38 -29.28 -17.14
CA ALA A 129 5.99 -29.58 -15.77
C ALA A 129 5.68 -28.31 -14.96
N ARG A 130 6.58 -27.32 -15.04
CA ARG A 130 6.40 -26.04 -14.37
C ARG A 130 5.14 -25.31 -14.85
N LEU A 131 4.89 -25.30 -16.17
CA LEU A 131 3.69 -24.68 -16.75
C LEU A 131 2.42 -25.41 -16.35
N HIS A 132 2.44 -26.75 -16.29
CA HIS A 132 1.31 -27.54 -15.82
C HIS A 132 0.96 -27.22 -14.35
N ILE A 133 1.97 -27.15 -13.47
CA ILE A 133 1.76 -26.76 -12.06
C ILE A 133 1.22 -25.32 -11.99
N LEU A 134 1.76 -24.41 -12.81
CA LEU A 134 1.30 -23.02 -12.84
C LEU A 134 -0.17 -22.93 -13.24
N GLU A 135 -0.59 -23.66 -14.28
CA GLU A 135 -1.99 -23.73 -14.71
C GLU A 135 -2.89 -24.15 -13.54
N LYS A 136 -2.52 -25.21 -12.80
CA LYS A 136 -3.26 -25.66 -11.62
C LYS A 136 -3.28 -24.66 -10.47
N MET A 137 -2.23 -23.88 -10.29
CA MET A 137 -2.23 -22.79 -9.32
C MET A 137 -3.22 -21.69 -9.72
N LEU A 138 -3.26 -21.34 -11.01
CA LEU A 138 -4.13 -20.28 -11.54
C LEU A 138 -5.62 -20.67 -11.55
N GLU A 139 -5.94 -21.96 -11.57
CA GLU A 139 -7.30 -22.45 -11.32
C GLU A 139 -7.79 -22.07 -9.90
N ALA A 140 -6.89 -21.91 -8.92
CA ALA A 140 -7.24 -21.52 -7.56
C ALA A 140 -7.22 -20.00 -7.35
N ILE A 141 -6.19 -19.31 -7.84
CA ILE A 141 -6.05 -17.85 -7.79
C ILE A 141 -5.43 -17.39 -9.11
N ASP A 142 -6.23 -16.78 -9.98
CA ASP A 142 -5.84 -16.35 -11.32
C ASP A 142 -5.00 -15.06 -11.32
N GLN A 143 -5.27 -14.15 -10.38
CA GLN A 143 -4.57 -12.88 -10.22
C GLN A 143 -4.49 -12.46 -8.74
N PRO A 144 -3.52 -11.60 -8.36
CA PRO A 144 -3.48 -11.03 -7.02
C PRO A 144 -4.80 -10.36 -6.63
N ARG A 145 -5.20 -10.47 -5.37
CA ARG A 145 -6.39 -9.75 -4.86
C ARG A 145 -6.18 -8.23 -5.02
N ASN A 146 -7.23 -7.52 -5.43
CA ASN A 146 -7.20 -6.06 -5.57
C ASN A 146 -7.16 -5.31 -4.23
N THR A 147 -7.42 -6.01 -3.13
CA THR A 147 -7.49 -5.43 -1.79
C THR A 147 -6.68 -6.28 -0.82
N LEU A 148 -5.83 -5.63 -0.01
CA LEU A 148 -5.20 -6.32 1.12
C LEU A 148 -6.25 -6.70 2.16
N SER A 149 -5.91 -7.68 3.00
CA SER A 149 -6.70 -8.06 4.17
C SER A 149 -7.08 -6.84 5.02
N PRO A 150 -8.31 -6.77 5.57
CA PRO A 150 -8.71 -5.73 6.53
C PRO A 150 -7.82 -5.66 7.77
N HIS A 151 -7.19 -6.78 8.14
CA HIS A 151 -6.29 -6.88 9.28
C HIS A 151 -4.82 -6.65 8.92
N ALA A 152 -4.51 -6.52 7.63
CA ALA A 152 -3.17 -6.13 7.21
C ALA A 152 -2.97 -4.65 7.57
N PRO A 153 -1.78 -4.26 8.05
CA PRO A 153 -1.46 -2.86 8.20
C PRO A 153 -1.71 -2.13 6.87
N ARG A 154 -2.25 -0.91 6.91
CA ARG A 154 -2.32 0.00 5.78
C ARG A 154 -1.17 0.99 5.87
N LEU A 155 -0.49 1.17 4.75
CA LEU A 155 0.46 2.24 4.52
C LEU A 155 -0.15 3.16 3.46
N LEU A 156 -0.60 4.34 3.88
CA LEU A 156 -1.09 5.40 3.00
C LEU A 156 0.00 6.45 2.90
N SER A 157 0.44 6.76 1.68
CA SER A 157 1.43 7.80 1.44
C SER A 157 0.85 8.85 0.49
N PHE A 158 0.95 10.12 0.87
CA PHE A 158 0.51 11.25 0.06
C PHE A 158 1.44 12.44 0.28
N ARG A 159 1.31 13.47 -0.57
CA ARG A 159 2.18 14.64 -0.54
C ARG A 159 1.42 15.87 -0.07
N ILE A 160 2.02 16.59 0.86
CA ILE A 160 1.58 17.89 1.35
C ILE A 160 2.59 18.96 0.97
N ASP A 161 2.17 20.22 1.06
CA ASP A 161 3.05 21.35 0.87
C ASP A 161 4.11 21.41 1.99
N PRO A 162 5.42 21.47 1.67
CA PRO A 162 6.48 21.56 2.68
C PRO A 162 6.31 22.73 3.66
N GLU A 163 5.70 23.84 3.24
CA GLU A 163 5.45 25.00 4.12
C GLU A 163 4.44 24.69 5.23
N LEU A 164 3.57 23.70 5.01
CA LEU A 164 2.49 23.31 5.93
C LEU A 164 2.87 22.17 6.89
N ILE A 165 4.08 21.61 6.76
CA ILE A 165 4.61 20.58 7.67
C ILE A 165 4.53 21.06 9.12
N GLY A 166 4.93 22.32 9.37
CA GLY A 166 4.88 22.92 10.70
C GLY A 166 3.48 22.95 11.31
N THR A 167 2.44 23.13 10.49
CA THR A 167 1.03 23.12 10.92
C THR A 167 0.57 21.73 11.31
N VAL A 168 0.96 20.71 10.54
CA VAL A 168 0.60 19.31 10.79
C VAL A 168 1.28 18.77 12.06
N ILE A 169 2.56 19.12 12.26
CA ILE A 169 3.30 18.73 13.47
C ILE A 169 2.76 19.49 14.70
N GLY A 170 2.55 20.79 14.55
CA GLY A 170 2.14 21.70 15.62
C GLY A 170 3.23 21.96 16.68
N PRO A 171 3.00 22.90 17.62
CA PRO A 171 4.02 23.28 18.61
C PRO A 171 4.42 22.12 19.53
N GLY A 172 5.67 21.67 19.40
CA GLY A 172 6.21 20.52 20.16
C GLY A 172 5.65 19.16 19.72
N GLY A 173 5.09 19.06 18.51
CA GLY A 173 4.50 17.82 18.01
C GLY A 173 3.11 17.51 18.58
N ARG A 174 2.43 18.48 19.19
CA ARG A 174 1.13 18.25 19.85
C ARG A 174 0.02 17.82 18.89
N THR A 175 -0.05 18.44 17.71
CA THR A 175 -1.09 18.14 16.72
C THR A 175 -0.92 16.72 16.19
N ILE A 176 0.29 16.37 15.74
CA ILE A 176 0.57 15.04 15.19
C ILE A 176 0.40 13.93 16.24
N LYS A 177 0.80 14.16 17.50
CA LYS A 177 0.54 13.23 18.61
C LYS A 177 -0.95 13.07 18.89
N GLY A 178 -1.73 14.16 18.89
CA GLY A 178 -3.18 14.08 19.07
C GLY A 178 -3.88 13.29 17.96
N ILE A 179 -3.43 13.40 16.71
CA ILE A 179 -3.95 12.60 15.60
C ILE A 179 -3.57 11.12 15.80
N THR A 180 -2.29 10.84 16.06
CA THR A 180 -1.73 9.50 16.30
C THR A 180 -2.47 8.79 17.44
N GLU A 181 -2.72 9.47 18.57
CA GLU A 181 -3.43 8.92 19.73
C GLU A 181 -4.91 8.69 19.44
N ARG A 182 -5.58 9.61 18.72
CA ARG A 182 -6.99 9.48 18.38
C ARG A 182 -7.26 8.35 17.40
N THR A 183 -6.42 8.20 16.38
CA THR A 183 -6.61 7.22 15.31
C THR A 183 -5.82 5.92 15.54
N ASN A 184 -4.99 5.85 16.59
CA ASN A 184 -4.10 4.71 16.83
C ASN A 184 -3.23 4.38 15.59
N THR A 185 -2.74 5.42 14.91
CA THR A 185 -1.91 5.31 13.69
C THR A 185 -0.51 5.81 13.97
N LYS A 186 0.48 5.36 13.19
CA LYS A 186 1.84 5.90 13.19
C LYS A 186 2.03 6.75 11.95
N ILE A 187 2.27 8.05 12.15
CA ILE A 187 2.43 9.01 11.06
C ILE A 187 3.88 9.46 11.00
N ASP A 188 4.47 9.39 9.82
CA ASP A 188 5.82 9.85 9.51
C ASP A 188 5.75 10.95 8.45
N ILE A 189 6.51 12.03 8.62
CA ILE A 189 6.50 13.18 7.70
C ILE A 189 7.95 13.47 7.32
N GLU A 190 8.26 13.32 6.04
CA GLU A 190 9.58 13.66 5.48
C GLU A 190 9.66 15.16 5.15
N ASP A 191 10.87 15.73 5.20
CA ASP A 191 11.13 17.14 4.90
C ASP A 191 10.66 17.57 3.48
N GLY A 192 10.56 16.61 2.56
CA GLY A 192 10.04 16.82 1.19
C GLY A 192 8.52 16.90 1.08
N GLY A 193 7.80 16.89 2.21
CA GLY A 193 6.33 16.94 2.27
C GLY A 193 5.65 15.59 2.04
N VAL A 194 6.37 14.47 2.08
CA VAL A 194 5.76 13.13 1.97
C VAL A 194 5.28 12.70 3.35
N VAL A 195 3.97 12.48 3.48
CA VAL A 195 3.34 11.96 4.69
C VAL A 195 3.04 10.49 4.49
N THR A 196 3.49 9.64 5.41
CA THR A 196 3.19 8.21 5.44
C THR A 196 2.43 7.87 6.72
N ILE A 197 1.23 7.30 6.56
CA ILE A 197 0.36 6.85 7.65
C ILE A 197 0.36 5.33 7.67
N ALA A 198 0.85 4.75 8.76
CA ALA A 198 0.81 3.32 9.03
C ALA A 198 -0.28 3.03 10.09
N SER A 199 -1.21 2.14 9.80
CA SER A 199 -2.27 1.71 10.74
C SER A 199 -2.52 0.23 10.64
N HIS A 200 -2.97 -0.43 11.71
CA HIS A 200 -3.49 -1.81 11.64
C HIS A 200 -4.96 -1.87 11.16
N ASP A 201 -5.64 -0.73 11.11
CA ASP A 201 -7.01 -0.57 10.65
C ASP A 201 -7.07 0.46 9.51
N GLY A 202 -7.64 0.06 8.37
CA GLY A 202 -7.79 0.94 7.22
C GLY A 202 -8.71 2.12 7.46
N ALA A 203 -9.79 1.94 8.22
CA ALA A 203 -10.70 3.05 8.53
C ALA A 203 -9.99 4.14 9.34
N ALA A 204 -9.16 3.73 10.29
CA ALA A 204 -8.35 4.65 11.09
C ALA A 204 -7.26 5.36 10.27
N ALA A 205 -6.64 4.68 9.29
CA ALA A 205 -5.69 5.30 8.37
C ALA A 205 -6.35 6.36 7.50
N GLU A 206 -7.54 6.07 6.95
CA GLU A 206 -8.33 7.01 6.14
C GLU A 206 -8.84 8.20 6.96
N GLU A 207 -9.19 7.99 8.23
CA GLU A 207 -9.52 9.09 9.15
C GLU A 207 -8.29 10.00 9.39
N ALA A 208 -7.14 9.41 9.70
CA ALA A 208 -5.89 10.16 9.87
C ALA A 208 -5.52 10.97 8.62
N GLN A 209 -5.66 10.37 7.43
CA GLN A 209 -5.44 11.06 6.16
C GLN A 209 -6.39 12.26 5.99
N ARG A 210 -7.69 12.08 6.20
CA ARG A 210 -8.68 13.17 6.10
C ARG A 210 -8.37 14.34 7.03
N ILE A 211 -7.89 14.07 8.24
CA ILE A 211 -7.51 15.12 9.19
C ILE A 211 -6.31 15.92 8.67
N ILE A 212 -5.27 15.24 8.18
CA ILE A 212 -4.06 15.89 7.69
C ILE A 212 -4.34 16.66 6.39
N GLU A 213 -5.15 16.11 5.49
CA GLU A 213 -5.60 16.80 4.28
C GLU A 213 -6.42 18.05 4.63
N GLY A 214 -7.30 17.98 5.64
CA GLY A 214 -8.04 19.14 6.14
C GLY A 214 -7.14 20.26 6.66
N LEU A 215 -6.07 19.91 7.40
CA LEU A 215 -5.08 20.86 7.91
C LEU A 215 -4.24 21.48 6.77
N THR A 216 -3.94 20.69 5.74
CA THR A 216 -2.99 21.06 4.66
C THR A 216 -3.69 21.64 3.43
N ARG A 217 -5.02 21.56 3.34
CA ARG A 217 -5.80 22.15 2.25
C ARG A 217 -5.61 23.67 2.20
N ARG A 218 -4.97 24.17 1.13
CA ARG A 218 -4.89 25.62 0.89
C ARG A 218 -6.29 26.13 0.54
N VAL A 219 -6.71 27.14 1.29
CA VAL A 219 -7.93 27.89 1.00
C VAL A 219 -7.61 28.88 -0.12
N SER A 220 -8.41 28.90 -1.18
CA SER A 220 -8.23 29.82 -2.31
C SER A 220 -9.28 30.93 -2.30
N GLU A 221 -8.94 32.10 -2.84
CA GLU A 221 -9.91 33.18 -3.01
C GLU A 221 -11.09 32.73 -3.89
N GLY A 222 -12.31 33.06 -3.49
CA GLY A 222 -13.54 32.70 -4.19
C GLY A 222 -14.15 31.36 -3.78
N GLU A 223 -13.45 30.50 -3.03
CA GLU A 223 -14.03 29.25 -2.53
C GLU A 223 -15.13 29.51 -1.49
N VAL A 224 -16.17 28.67 -1.50
CA VAL A 224 -17.30 28.73 -0.57
C VAL A 224 -17.21 27.57 0.41
N PHE A 225 -17.32 27.87 1.70
CA PHE A 225 -17.27 26.89 2.79
C PHE A 225 -18.51 27.04 3.66
N THR A 226 -18.93 25.94 4.29
CA THR A 226 -19.92 25.98 5.37
C THR A 226 -19.19 25.66 6.67
N GLY A 227 -19.32 26.55 7.65
CA GLY A 227 -18.55 26.48 8.89
C GLY A 227 -19.33 26.97 10.09
N ALA A 228 -18.91 26.56 11.27
CA ALA A 228 -19.51 27.00 12.53
C ALA A 228 -18.83 28.28 13.03
N VAL A 229 -19.61 29.21 13.57
CA VAL A 229 -19.09 30.42 14.22
C VAL A 229 -18.40 30.04 15.53
N THR A 230 -17.09 30.24 15.62
CA THR A 230 -16.29 29.90 16.81
C THR A 230 -16.32 31.00 17.86
N ARG A 231 -16.25 32.27 17.42
CA ARG A 231 -16.34 33.43 18.31
C ARG A 231 -16.91 34.65 17.58
N VAL A 232 -17.57 35.51 18.34
CA VAL A 232 -18.07 36.81 17.86
C VAL A 232 -17.33 37.93 18.59
N ILE A 233 -16.95 38.97 17.86
CA ILE A 233 -16.35 40.21 18.39
C ILE A 233 -17.10 41.43 17.84
N PRO A 234 -17.00 42.62 18.45
CA PRO A 234 -17.78 43.79 18.00
C PRO A 234 -17.57 44.19 16.54
N ILE A 235 -16.42 43.84 15.95
CA ILE A 235 -16.04 44.19 14.57
C ILE A 235 -16.29 43.07 13.55
N GLY A 236 -16.71 41.89 13.99
CA GLY A 236 -16.89 40.72 13.11
C GLY A 236 -17.09 39.39 13.82
N ALA A 237 -17.21 38.31 13.05
CA ALA A 237 -17.33 36.95 13.56
C ALA A 237 -16.24 36.05 12.96
N PHE A 238 -15.71 35.12 13.75
CA PHE A 238 -14.81 34.08 13.23
C PHE A 238 -15.60 32.81 12.97
N VAL A 239 -15.32 32.20 11.83
CA VAL A 239 -15.94 30.96 11.37
C VAL A 239 -14.83 29.96 11.08
N GLU A 240 -14.97 28.75 11.63
CA GLU A 240 -14.09 27.64 11.30
C GLU A 240 -14.54 27.04 9.95
N ILE A 241 -13.73 27.26 8.91
CA ILE A 241 -14.03 26.80 7.53
C ILE A 241 -13.40 25.44 7.22
N LEU A 242 -12.29 25.12 7.90
CA LEU A 242 -11.59 23.84 7.84
C LEU A 242 -11.03 23.55 9.23
N PRO A 243 -10.81 22.28 9.62
CA PRO A 243 -10.24 21.94 10.92
C PRO A 243 -8.95 22.72 11.20
N GLY A 244 -8.97 23.57 12.23
CA GLY A 244 -7.82 24.40 12.61
C GLY A 244 -7.55 25.64 11.73
N LYS A 245 -8.45 25.98 10.80
CA LYS A 245 -8.40 27.24 10.03
C LYS A 245 -9.67 28.06 10.25
N GLU A 246 -9.48 29.21 10.88
CA GLU A 246 -10.52 30.21 11.08
C GLU A 246 -10.40 31.35 10.06
N GLY A 247 -11.52 31.79 9.52
CA GLY A 247 -11.62 33.04 8.78
C GLY A 247 -12.48 34.06 9.52
N MET A 248 -12.25 35.35 9.28
CA MET A 248 -12.99 36.44 9.91
C MET A 248 -13.94 37.09 8.91
N ILE A 249 -15.21 37.20 9.29
CA ILE A 249 -16.21 38.00 8.58
C ILE A 249 -16.26 39.37 9.25
N HIS A 250 -15.90 40.42 8.52
CA HIS A 250 -16.05 41.79 9.02
C HIS A 250 -17.53 42.20 9.10
N ILE A 251 -17.92 43.06 10.04
CA ILE A 251 -19.32 43.48 10.24
C ILE A 251 -20.00 43.99 8.95
N SER A 252 -19.25 44.67 8.07
CA SER A 252 -19.74 45.17 6.78
C SER A 252 -19.95 44.08 5.70
N GLN A 253 -19.55 42.85 5.99
CA GLN A 253 -19.63 41.69 5.12
C GLN A 253 -20.61 40.62 5.64
N LEU A 254 -21.31 40.89 6.76
CA LEU A 254 -22.30 39.98 7.35
C LEU A 254 -23.64 39.99 6.59
N SER A 255 -24.05 41.14 6.07
CA SER A 255 -25.34 41.32 5.39
C SER A 255 -25.25 42.40 4.30
N GLU A 256 -26.20 42.42 3.38
CA GLU A 256 -26.38 43.53 2.44
C GLU A 256 -27.00 44.77 3.08
N SER A 257 -27.75 44.58 4.18
CA SER A 257 -28.30 45.66 4.99
C SER A 257 -27.28 46.19 6.01
N ARG A 258 -27.50 47.41 6.50
CA ARG A 258 -26.65 47.99 7.56
C ARG A 258 -26.92 47.26 8.87
N VAL A 259 -25.89 46.60 9.38
CA VAL A 259 -25.91 45.84 10.64
C VAL A 259 -25.30 46.71 11.74
N GLU A 260 -26.01 46.92 12.85
CA GLU A 260 -25.49 47.66 14.00
C GLU A 260 -24.69 46.78 14.96
N LYS A 261 -25.10 45.52 15.16
CA LYS A 261 -24.35 44.54 15.96
C LYS A 261 -24.20 43.22 15.23
N VAL A 262 -23.02 42.60 15.36
CA VAL A 262 -22.73 41.29 14.76
C VAL A 262 -23.69 40.21 15.29
N GLU A 263 -24.04 40.30 16.57
CA GLU A 263 -24.96 39.43 17.30
C GLU A 263 -26.37 39.41 16.70
N ASP A 264 -26.76 40.44 15.94
CA ASP A 264 -28.07 40.50 15.28
C ASP A 264 -28.15 39.57 14.06
N VAL A 265 -27.00 39.09 13.56
CA VAL A 265 -26.91 38.29 12.33
C VAL A 265 -26.34 36.89 12.58
N VAL A 266 -25.34 36.76 13.45
CA VAL A 266 -24.68 35.48 13.72
C VAL A 266 -24.37 35.32 15.20
N ASN A 267 -24.66 34.13 15.74
CA ASN A 267 -24.32 33.74 17.10
C ASN A 267 -23.22 32.67 17.10
N VAL A 268 -22.53 32.55 18.25
CA VAL A 268 -21.56 31.48 18.44
C VAL A 268 -22.25 30.12 18.32
N GLY A 269 -21.71 29.25 17.47
CA GLY A 269 -22.28 27.93 17.16
C GLY A 269 -23.16 27.89 15.91
N ASP A 270 -23.52 29.02 15.31
CA ASP A 270 -24.32 29.03 14.08
C ASP A 270 -23.54 28.46 12.89
N GLN A 271 -24.20 27.64 12.08
CA GLN A 271 -23.68 27.15 10.80
C GLN A 271 -23.99 28.16 9.70
N VAL A 272 -22.95 28.70 9.07
CA VAL A 272 -23.08 29.72 8.03
C VAL A 272 -22.25 29.37 6.79
N THR A 273 -22.80 29.67 5.61
CA THR A 273 -22.11 29.46 4.33
C THR A 273 -21.42 30.75 3.91
N VAL A 274 -20.10 30.71 3.80
CA VAL A 274 -19.21 31.87 3.64
C VAL A 274 -18.31 31.70 2.43
N ARG A 275 -18.03 32.80 1.73
CA ARG A 275 -17.06 32.83 0.62
C ARG A 275 -15.77 33.51 1.04
N VAL A 276 -14.65 32.96 0.61
CA VAL A 276 -13.33 33.57 0.80
C VAL A 276 -13.22 34.78 -0.12
N ARG A 277 -13.09 35.96 0.47
CA ARG A 277 -12.98 37.21 -0.27
C ARG A 277 -11.53 37.50 -0.64
N GLU A 278 -10.64 37.43 0.35
CA GLU A 278 -9.22 37.72 0.18
C GLU A 278 -8.43 37.01 1.28
N ILE A 279 -7.16 36.71 1.00
CA ILE A 279 -6.21 36.24 2.00
C ILE A 279 -5.14 37.32 2.15
N ASP A 280 -5.01 37.86 3.36
CA ASP A 280 -4.08 38.96 3.57
C ASP A 280 -2.59 38.50 3.55
N ASN A 281 -1.67 39.46 3.48
CA ASN A 281 -0.22 39.19 3.46
C ASN A 281 0.32 38.51 4.74
N ARG A 282 -0.52 38.35 5.78
CA ARG A 282 -0.20 37.63 7.02
C ARG A 282 -0.89 36.25 7.07
N GLY A 283 -1.55 35.82 5.99
CA GLY A 283 -2.26 34.54 5.89
C GLY A 283 -3.62 34.52 6.59
N ARG A 284 -4.18 35.67 6.98
CA ARG A 284 -5.53 35.75 7.57
C ARG A 284 -6.59 35.71 6.47
N ILE A 285 -7.59 34.87 6.67
CA ILE A 285 -8.65 34.60 5.69
C ILE A 285 -9.82 35.56 5.97
N ASN A 286 -10.09 36.47 5.03
CA ASN A 286 -11.24 37.36 5.11
C ASN A 286 -12.43 36.74 4.38
N LEU A 287 -13.52 36.57 5.10
CA LEU A 287 -14.74 35.90 4.63
C LEU A 287 -15.86 36.92 4.36
N THR A 288 -16.81 36.55 3.50
CA THR A 288 -18.02 37.33 3.25
C THR A 288 -19.26 36.45 3.19
N LEU A 289 -20.34 36.93 3.80
CA LEU A 289 -21.70 36.36 3.68
C LEU A 289 -22.48 37.02 2.53
N ARG A 290 -21.98 38.14 1.99
CA ARG A 290 -22.67 38.90 0.93
C ARG A 290 -22.62 38.17 -0.40
N GLY A 291 -23.79 38.03 -1.02
CA GLY A 291 -23.93 37.36 -2.31
C GLY A 291 -23.66 35.85 -2.26
N VAL A 292 -23.71 35.24 -1.07
CA VAL A 292 -23.60 33.79 -0.89
C VAL A 292 -24.98 33.27 -0.46
N PRO A 293 -25.63 32.41 -1.26
CA PRO A 293 -26.90 31.78 -0.87
C PRO A 293 -26.72 31.04 0.46
N GLN A 294 -27.58 31.31 1.44
CA GLN A 294 -27.60 30.58 2.70
C GLN A 294 -28.50 29.34 2.53
N GLY A 295 -27.88 28.16 2.54
CA GLY A 295 -28.54 26.88 2.26
C GLY A 295 -27.55 25.86 1.67
N GLU A 296 -27.83 24.57 1.82
CA GLU A 296 -26.94 23.47 1.41
C GLU A 296 -26.40 23.65 -0.01
N LEU A 297 -25.07 23.68 -0.13
CA LEU A 297 -24.39 23.51 -1.42
C LEU A 297 -24.78 22.13 -2.00
N PRO A 298 -25.11 22.02 -3.30
CA PRO A 298 -25.23 20.71 -3.92
C PRO A 298 -23.87 20.00 -3.88
N ALA A 299 -23.93 18.70 -3.60
CA ALA A 299 -22.83 17.76 -3.35
C ALA A 299 -21.65 17.85 -4.35
#